data_AF-A0A6I2GJT4-F1
#
_entry.id   AF-A0A6I2GJT4-F1
#
_cell.length_a   1.000
_cell.length_b   1.000
_cell.length_c   1.000
_cell.angle_alpha   90.00
_cell.angle_beta   90.00
_cell.angle_gamma   90.00
#
_symmetry.space_group_name_H-M   'P 1'
#
loop_
_entity.id
_entity.type
_entity.pdbx_description
1 polymer ?
#
loop_
_entity_poly.entity_id
_entity_poly.type
_entity_poly.pdbx_seq_one_letter_code
_entity_poly.pdbx_strand_id
1 'polypeptide(L)'
;MPCQGLASAGAAASSRSSRASGGRAGVRIGLGVPTERAAGPQARGTRPGCPPFKAAHSCLAALFPGLLVLAAAMRAPGPWIFLVILATSSAALAADFVGPESCKGCHPEAYDAWMQSKHARATDSLNTQQKGDARCLSCHAPNQAEQQVAQVTCETCHGGGQYYSPSYVMKDAELSRLVGLVDPSEKSCRTCHDASSPSLKPFNFVESLKAIDHWSAERARRSGARAEASPHGQDKK
;
A
#
# COMPACT_ATOMS: atom_id res chain seq x y z
N MET A 1 39.37 -14.28 16.04
CA MET A 1 40.42 -15.18 15.51
C MET A 1 40.21 -15.30 14.01
N PRO A 2 41.11 -14.79 13.15
CA PRO A 2 40.99 -14.94 11.71
C PRO A 2 41.73 -16.19 11.25
N CYS A 3 41.12 -17.00 10.38
CA CYS A 3 41.84 -17.99 9.59
C CYS A 3 41.64 -17.66 8.12
N GLN A 4 42.78 -17.37 7.51
CA GLN A 4 43.00 -17.07 6.11
C GLN A 4 43.13 -18.37 5.31
N GLY A 5 42.92 -18.27 3.99
CA GLY A 5 43.67 -19.03 2.98
C GLY A 5 42.95 -20.26 2.42
N LEU A 6 42.58 -20.22 1.14
CA LEU A 6 43.49 -20.59 0.03
C LEU A 6 42.72 -20.60 -1.29
N ALA A 7 43.29 -19.88 -2.25
CA ALA A 7 42.95 -19.96 -3.67
C ALA A 7 43.55 -21.23 -4.28
N SER A 8 42.87 -21.82 -5.26
CA SER A 8 43.50 -22.58 -6.35
C SER A 8 42.65 -22.51 -7.61
N ALA A 9 43.37 -22.55 -8.73
CA ALA A 9 42.97 -22.07 -10.04
C ALA A 9 42.31 -23.14 -10.92
N GLY A 10 41.56 -22.65 -11.91
CA GLY A 10 41.73 -23.00 -13.32
C GLY A 10 41.24 -24.36 -13.82
N ALA A 11 40.18 -24.33 -14.62
CA ALA A 11 40.11 -25.10 -15.87
C ALA A 11 39.09 -24.46 -16.82
N ALA A 12 39.58 -23.98 -17.96
CA ALA A 12 38.80 -23.59 -19.12
C ALA A 12 38.56 -24.80 -20.03
N ALA A 13 37.33 -24.98 -20.53
CA ALA A 13 37.00 -25.76 -21.72
C ALA A 13 35.66 -25.21 -22.24
N SER A 14 35.67 -24.27 -23.19
CA SER A 14 35.69 -24.47 -24.65
C SER A 14 34.52 -25.28 -25.20
N SER A 15 33.58 -24.51 -25.75
CA SER A 15 32.84 -24.68 -27.00
C SER A 15 32.34 -26.08 -27.42
N ARG A 16 31.01 -26.18 -27.59
CA ARG A 16 30.42 -26.73 -28.82
C ARG A 16 29.00 -26.21 -29.04
N SER A 17 28.91 -25.31 -30.01
CA SER A 17 27.69 -24.90 -30.70
C SER A 17 27.20 -26.08 -31.54
N SER A 18 25.93 -26.48 -31.36
CA SER A 18 25.27 -27.44 -32.25
C SER A 18 24.04 -26.77 -32.83
N ARG A 19 24.17 -26.35 -34.10
CA ARG A 19 23.07 -26.00 -34.99
C ARG A 19 22.17 -27.22 -35.17
N ALA A 20 20.88 -27.06 -34.95
CA ALA A 20 19.86 -27.91 -35.55
C ALA A 20 19.08 -27.08 -36.58
N SER A 21 19.16 -27.56 -37.81
CA SER A 21 18.55 -27.08 -39.03
C SER A 21 17.07 -27.48 -39.14
N GLY A 22 16.28 -26.60 -39.75
CA GLY A 22 15.34 -26.98 -40.80
C GLY A 22 13.99 -27.57 -40.38
N GLY A 23 12.94 -26.78 -40.57
CA GLY A 23 11.55 -27.25 -40.52
C GLY A 23 10.57 -26.18 -40.95
N ARG A 24 10.57 -25.83 -42.25
CA ARG A 24 9.50 -25.01 -42.86
C ARG A 24 8.31 -25.90 -43.21
N ALA A 25 7.20 -25.67 -42.52
CA ALA A 25 5.84 -25.88 -42.99
C ALA A 25 5.06 -24.68 -42.41
N GLY A 26 4.59 -23.70 -43.19
CA GLY A 26 3.78 -23.86 -44.38
C GLY A 26 2.39 -24.31 -43.93
N VAL A 27 1.48 -23.37 -43.65
CA VAL A 27 0.03 -23.46 -43.91
C VAL A 27 -0.69 -22.20 -43.40
N ARG A 28 -1.15 -21.43 -44.39
CA ARG A 28 -2.44 -20.74 -44.55
C ARG A 28 -2.83 -19.65 -43.56
N ILE A 29 -2.53 -18.44 -44.03
CA ILE A 29 -3.21 -17.18 -43.76
C ILE A 29 -4.71 -17.37 -44.02
N GLY A 30 -5.50 -17.47 -42.95
CA GLY A 30 -6.95 -17.34 -42.99
C GLY A 30 -7.34 -15.88 -42.83
N LEU A 31 -7.60 -15.21 -43.96
CA LEU A 31 -8.30 -13.93 -43.99
C LEU A 31 -9.77 -14.17 -43.61
N GLY A 32 -10.07 -14.09 -42.32
CA GLY A 32 -11.43 -14.01 -41.81
C GLY A 32 -11.90 -12.55 -41.86
N VAL A 33 -12.74 -12.26 -42.85
CA VAL A 33 -13.51 -11.01 -42.97
C VAL A 33 -14.43 -10.85 -41.74
N PRO A 34 -14.46 -9.69 -41.08
CA PRO A 34 -15.42 -9.44 -40.02
C PRO A 34 -16.82 -9.25 -40.61
N THR A 35 -17.75 -10.16 -40.30
CA THR A 35 -19.16 -9.93 -40.55
C THR A 35 -19.71 -9.02 -39.46
N GLU A 36 -20.01 -7.77 -39.84
CA GLU A 36 -20.93 -6.90 -39.13
C GLU A 36 -22.30 -7.58 -39.01
N ARG A 37 -22.84 -7.73 -37.79
CA ARG A 37 -24.27 -7.50 -37.55
C ARG A 37 -24.68 -7.48 -36.08
N ALA A 38 -25.63 -6.58 -35.85
CA ALA A 38 -26.55 -6.46 -34.73
C ALA A 38 -26.02 -5.85 -33.44
N ALA A 39 -25.91 -4.51 -33.47
CA ALA A 39 -26.14 -3.68 -32.31
C ALA A 39 -27.52 -4.00 -31.70
N GLY A 40 -27.51 -4.58 -30.50
CA GLY A 40 -28.70 -4.70 -29.66
C GLY A 40 -29.12 -3.32 -29.13
N PRO A 41 -30.41 -3.12 -28.81
CA PRO A 41 -30.91 -1.85 -28.31
C PRO A 41 -30.22 -1.49 -27.00
N GLN A 42 -29.61 -0.31 -26.96
CA GLN A 42 -29.11 0.29 -25.74
C GLN A 42 -30.28 0.47 -24.76
N ALA A 43 -30.40 -0.44 -23.80
CA ALA A 43 -31.18 -0.21 -22.60
C ALA A 43 -30.53 0.97 -21.87
N ARG A 44 -31.18 2.12 -21.92
CA ARG A 44 -30.92 3.28 -21.07
C ARG A 44 -31.11 2.85 -19.62
N GLY A 45 -30.04 2.34 -19.01
CA GLY A 45 -29.91 2.24 -17.57
C GLY A 45 -29.88 3.65 -17.01
N THR A 46 -30.98 4.05 -16.40
CA THR A 46 -31.09 5.25 -15.58
C THR A 46 -29.98 5.22 -14.53
N ARG A 47 -29.05 6.18 -14.61
CA ARG A 47 -28.09 6.46 -13.53
C ARG A 47 -28.91 6.66 -12.25
N PRO A 48 -28.58 6.02 -11.12
CA PRO A 48 -29.14 6.44 -9.84
C PRO A 48 -28.72 7.89 -9.63
N GLY A 49 -29.72 8.77 -9.57
CA GLY A 49 -29.53 10.20 -9.49
C GLY A 49 -28.72 10.56 -8.25
N CYS A 50 -27.69 11.39 -8.45
CA CYS A 50 -27.26 12.29 -7.40
C CYS A 50 -28.49 13.16 -7.04
N PRO A 51 -28.90 13.22 -5.76
CA PRO A 51 -29.96 14.13 -5.37
C PRO A 51 -29.50 15.57 -5.61
N PRO A 52 -30.40 16.46 -6.06
CA PRO A 52 -30.08 17.85 -6.30
C PRO A 52 -29.62 18.52 -5.00
N PHE A 53 -28.53 19.28 -5.13
CA PHE A 53 -28.10 20.31 -4.20
C PHE A 53 -29.29 21.25 -3.89
N LYS A 54 -30.04 20.93 -2.84
CA LYS A 54 -30.99 21.85 -2.21
C LYS A 54 -30.67 21.91 -0.73
N ALA A 55 -30.09 23.04 -0.38
CA ALA A 55 -30.28 23.73 0.88
C ALA A 55 -29.98 22.91 2.13
N ALA A 56 -28.69 22.87 2.45
CA ALA A 56 -28.20 22.91 3.82
C ALA A 56 -28.80 24.12 4.56
N HIS A 57 -29.99 23.97 5.13
CA HIS A 57 -30.57 24.92 6.09
C HIS A 57 -31.51 24.15 7.02
N SER A 58 -30.93 23.41 7.97
CA SER A 58 -31.51 23.13 9.31
C SER A 58 -30.73 22.01 10.02
N CYS A 59 -29.44 22.25 10.23
CA CYS A 59 -28.72 21.71 11.39
C CYS A 59 -28.20 22.92 12.18
N LEU A 60 -29.14 23.76 12.60
CA LEU A 60 -28.91 24.95 13.44
C LEU A 60 -29.36 24.69 14.89
N ALA A 61 -29.41 23.42 15.32
CA ALA A 61 -29.85 23.01 16.66
C ALA A 61 -28.85 22.09 17.35
N ALA A 62 -27.55 22.21 17.05
CA ALA A 62 -26.48 21.62 17.85
C ALA A 62 -25.30 22.59 18.05
N LEU A 63 -25.51 23.88 17.76
CA LEU A 63 -24.66 24.94 18.25
C LEU A 63 -25.26 25.45 19.55
N PHE A 64 -24.47 25.41 20.62
CA PHE A 64 -24.65 26.09 21.89
C PHE A 64 -25.36 25.37 23.06
N PRO A 65 -24.67 24.45 23.75
CA PRO A 65 -24.59 24.52 25.22
C PRO A 65 -23.64 25.67 25.66
N GLY A 66 -22.81 26.18 24.75
CA GLY A 66 -21.77 27.17 25.03
C GLY A 66 -22.16 28.65 24.95
N LEU A 67 -23.41 29.01 24.61
CA LEU A 67 -23.79 30.44 24.56
C LEU A 67 -24.09 31.00 25.96
N LEU A 68 -24.32 30.13 26.95
CA LEU A 68 -24.52 30.56 28.33
C LEU A 68 -23.19 30.82 29.08
N VAL A 69 -22.04 30.38 28.55
CA VAL A 69 -20.72 30.72 29.14
C VAL A 69 -20.17 32.04 28.59
N LEU A 70 -20.60 32.46 27.39
CA LEU A 70 -20.15 33.70 26.75
C LEU A 70 -20.74 34.98 27.37
N ALA A 71 -21.87 34.91 28.08
CA ALA A 71 -22.43 36.09 28.76
C ALA A 71 -21.70 36.45 30.07
N ALA A 72 -20.96 35.51 30.68
CA ALA A 72 -20.26 35.74 31.95
C ALA A 72 -18.81 36.26 31.79
N ALA A 73 -18.23 36.17 30.59
CA ALA A 73 -16.83 36.56 30.35
C ALA A 73 -16.64 38.02 29.92
N MET A 74 -17.73 38.79 29.72
CA MET A 74 -17.65 40.17 29.17
C MET A 74 -17.41 41.25 30.22
N ARG A 75 -17.06 40.88 31.46
CA ARG A 75 -16.94 41.81 32.59
C ARG A 75 -15.69 41.63 33.44
N ALA A 76 -14.70 40.88 32.97
CA ALA A 76 -13.41 40.74 33.63
C ALA A 76 -12.37 41.71 33.01
N PRO A 77 -11.82 42.66 33.78
CA PRO A 77 -10.68 43.47 33.35
C PRO A 77 -9.39 42.67 33.57
N GLY A 78 -8.68 42.31 32.48
CA GLY A 78 -7.36 41.70 32.58
C GLY A 78 -7.03 40.66 31.50
N PRO A 79 -5.79 40.12 31.50
CA PRO A 79 -5.19 39.36 30.39
C PRO A 79 -5.76 37.93 30.23
N TRP A 80 -6.98 37.70 30.71
CA TRP A 80 -7.65 36.40 30.73
C TRP A 80 -8.26 36.02 29.38
N ILE A 81 -8.57 36.99 28.51
CA ILE A 81 -8.98 36.71 27.12
C ILE A 81 -7.82 36.07 26.34
N PHE A 82 -6.58 36.43 26.65
CA PHE A 82 -5.38 35.87 26.00
C PHE A 82 -5.11 34.41 26.41
N LEU A 83 -5.55 33.98 27.59
CA LEU A 83 -5.41 32.60 28.08
C LEU A 83 -6.43 31.64 27.45
N VAL A 84 -7.62 32.12 27.07
CA VAL A 84 -8.67 31.27 26.46
C VAL A 84 -8.40 30.99 24.98
N ILE A 85 -7.77 31.92 24.25
CA ILE A 85 -7.43 31.73 22.82
C ILE A 85 -6.24 30.75 22.65
N LEU A 86 -5.35 30.64 23.64
CA LEU A 86 -4.21 29.71 23.60
C LEU A 86 -4.60 28.25 23.88
N ALA A 87 -5.79 27.99 24.46
CA ALA A 87 -6.23 26.66 24.86
C ALA A 87 -6.98 25.87 23.76
N THR A 88 -7.32 26.48 22.63
CA THR A 88 -8.07 25.81 21.54
C THR A 88 -7.19 25.31 20.39
N SER A 89 -5.87 25.53 20.45
CA SER A 89 -4.91 24.97 19.48
C SER A 89 -4.49 23.56 19.88
N SER A 90 -5.46 22.67 20.11
CA SER A 90 -5.15 21.24 20.16
C SER A 90 -4.93 20.77 18.73
N ALA A 91 -3.67 20.48 18.42
CA ALA A 91 -3.19 19.97 17.17
C ALA A 91 -4.07 18.82 16.66
N ALA A 92 -4.73 19.04 15.52
CA ALA A 92 -4.96 17.94 14.60
C ALA A 92 -3.57 17.57 14.05
N LEU A 93 -2.88 16.66 14.74
CA LEU A 93 -1.76 15.93 14.15
C LEU A 93 -2.36 15.25 12.92
N ALA A 94 -2.03 15.75 11.73
CA ALA A 94 -2.32 15.04 10.50
C ALA A 94 -1.71 13.64 10.68
N ALA A 95 -2.55 12.62 10.76
CA ALA A 95 -2.06 11.27 10.95
C ALA A 95 -1.23 10.92 9.70
N ASP A 96 0.03 10.53 9.91
CA ASP A 96 0.94 10.14 8.82
C ASP A 96 0.41 8.99 7.96
N PHE A 97 -0.63 8.32 8.45
CA PHE A 97 -1.20 7.10 7.94
C PHE A 97 -2.62 7.35 7.41
N VAL A 98 -2.99 6.59 6.39
CA VAL A 98 -4.28 6.63 5.72
C VAL A 98 -5.08 5.34 5.87
N GLY A 99 -4.47 4.30 6.44
CA GLY A 99 -5.06 2.98 6.63
C GLY A 99 -5.10 2.13 5.34
N PRO A 100 -5.21 0.79 5.48
CA PRO A 100 -5.11 -0.14 4.36
C PRO A 100 -6.26 0.01 3.35
N GLU A 101 -7.45 0.45 3.79
CA GLU A 101 -8.60 0.67 2.91
C GLU A 101 -8.34 1.78 1.87
N SER A 102 -7.57 2.80 2.24
CA SER A 102 -7.18 3.87 1.30
C SER A 102 -6.28 3.33 0.18
N CYS A 103 -5.43 2.35 0.49
CA CYS A 103 -4.54 1.72 -0.47
C CYS A 103 -5.32 0.90 -1.52
N LYS A 104 -6.41 0.25 -1.12
CA LYS A 104 -7.28 -0.59 -1.97
C LYS A 104 -7.79 0.14 -3.22
N GLY A 105 -8.08 1.44 -3.10
CA GLY A 105 -8.63 2.23 -4.21
C GLY A 105 -7.72 2.27 -5.44
N CYS A 106 -6.40 2.19 -5.26
CA CYS A 106 -5.43 2.20 -6.35
C CYS A 106 -4.69 0.87 -6.53
N HIS A 107 -4.66 0.03 -5.48
CA HIS A 107 -3.94 -1.25 -5.45
C HIS A 107 -4.84 -2.41 -4.98
N PRO A 108 -5.92 -2.73 -5.71
CA PRO A 108 -6.89 -3.74 -5.26
C PRO A 108 -6.27 -5.14 -5.18
N GLU A 109 -5.43 -5.55 -6.13
CA GLU A 109 -4.83 -6.89 -6.11
C GLU A 109 -3.81 -7.06 -4.97
N ALA A 110 -3.06 -6.00 -4.68
CA ALA A 110 -2.12 -5.99 -3.56
C ALA A 110 -2.86 -6.08 -2.22
N TYR A 111 -3.95 -5.33 -2.10
CA TYR A 111 -4.83 -5.38 -0.93
C TYR A 111 -5.41 -6.78 -0.75
N ASP A 112 -5.91 -7.42 -1.82
CA ASP A 112 -6.48 -8.77 -1.76
C ASP A 112 -5.44 -9.82 -1.36
N ALA A 113 -4.21 -9.71 -1.86
CA ALA A 113 -3.10 -10.58 -1.44
C ALA A 113 -2.73 -10.36 0.03
N TRP A 114 -2.66 -9.10 0.50
CA TRP A 114 -2.43 -8.77 1.90
C TRP A 114 -3.53 -9.31 2.81
N MET A 115 -4.80 -9.14 2.45
CA MET A 115 -5.95 -9.65 3.21
C MET A 115 -5.90 -11.16 3.42
N GLN A 116 -5.35 -11.89 2.46
CA GLN A 116 -5.17 -13.34 2.56
C GLN A 116 -3.96 -13.75 3.42
N SER A 117 -3.01 -12.83 3.65
CA SER A 117 -1.81 -13.07 4.43
C SER A 117 -2.07 -13.22 5.94
N LYS A 118 -1.06 -13.71 6.66
CA LYS A 118 -1.09 -13.75 8.13
C LYS A 118 -0.94 -12.38 8.78
N HIS A 119 -0.43 -11.37 8.06
CA HIS A 119 -0.25 -10.02 8.61
C HIS A 119 -1.59 -9.29 8.79
N ALA A 120 -2.52 -9.44 7.84
CA ALA A 120 -3.90 -8.94 8.00
C ALA A 120 -4.64 -9.62 9.17
N ARG A 121 -4.21 -10.82 9.55
CA ARG A 121 -4.79 -11.61 10.66
C ARG A 121 -3.82 -11.77 11.83
N ALA A 122 -2.86 -10.85 11.98
CA ALA A 122 -1.76 -11.04 12.93
C ALA A 122 -2.27 -11.21 14.37
N THR A 123 -3.33 -10.50 14.76
CA THR A 123 -3.90 -10.61 16.11
C THR A 123 -4.69 -11.89 16.36
N ASP A 124 -5.00 -12.69 15.34
CA ASP A 124 -5.74 -13.96 15.50
C ASP A 124 -4.92 -15.03 16.22
N SER A 125 -3.58 -14.93 16.17
CA SER A 125 -2.71 -15.85 16.91
C SER A 125 -2.55 -15.50 18.39
N LEU A 126 -3.10 -14.37 18.84
CA LEU A 126 -3.01 -13.90 20.22
C LEU A 126 -4.25 -14.29 21.03
N ASN A 127 -4.03 -14.73 22.28
CA ASN A 127 -5.11 -14.86 23.25
C ASN A 127 -5.55 -13.49 23.81
N THR A 128 -6.65 -13.46 24.58
CA THR A 128 -7.21 -12.23 25.14
C THR A 128 -6.23 -11.43 25.99
N GLN A 129 -5.41 -12.10 26.81
CA GLN A 129 -4.40 -11.43 27.64
C GLN A 129 -3.31 -10.79 26.77
N GLN A 130 -2.83 -11.51 25.75
CA GLN A 130 -1.80 -11.03 24.84
C GLN A 130 -2.28 -9.86 23.97
N LYS A 131 -3.56 -9.81 23.62
CA LYS A 131 -4.17 -8.68 22.90
C LYS A 131 -4.17 -7.37 23.71
N GLY A 132 -3.91 -7.42 25.01
CA GLY A 132 -3.71 -6.25 25.87
C GLY A 132 -2.24 -5.99 26.25
N ASP A 133 -1.30 -6.85 25.85
CA ASP A 133 0.13 -6.69 26.18
C ASP A 133 0.84 -5.90 25.08
N ALA A 134 1.32 -4.70 25.41
CA ALA A 134 2.03 -3.82 24.48
C ALA A 134 3.24 -4.50 23.81
N ARG A 135 3.89 -5.46 24.48
CA ARG A 135 5.01 -6.22 23.89
C ARG A 135 4.53 -7.11 22.74
N CYS A 136 3.38 -7.75 22.88
CA CYS A 136 2.79 -8.55 21.80
C CYS A 136 2.29 -7.65 20.67
N LEU A 137 1.64 -6.52 21.02
CA LEU A 137 1.10 -5.59 20.03
C LEU A 137 2.17 -4.87 19.21
N SER A 138 3.39 -4.73 19.74
CA SER A 138 4.54 -4.18 19.00
C SER A 138 4.81 -4.87 17.65
N CYS A 139 4.41 -6.14 17.51
CA CYS A 139 4.56 -6.92 16.28
C CYS A 139 3.22 -7.31 15.64
N HIS A 140 2.18 -7.55 16.44
CA HIS A 140 0.90 -8.06 15.94
C HIS A 140 -0.10 -6.95 15.56
N ALA A 141 0.09 -5.75 16.09
CA ALA A 141 -0.69 -4.57 15.74
C ALA A 141 0.14 -3.28 15.98
N PRO A 142 1.29 -3.14 15.29
CA PRO A 142 2.29 -2.10 15.60
C PRO A 142 1.75 -0.68 15.47
N ASN A 143 0.72 -0.49 14.65
CA ASN A 143 0.10 0.82 14.40
C ASN A 143 -1.19 1.02 15.22
N GLN A 144 -1.52 0.14 16.17
CA GLN A 144 -2.79 0.21 16.90
C GLN A 144 -2.89 1.45 17.78
N ALA A 145 -1.79 1.86 18.41
CA ALA A 145 -1.80 3.02 19.30
C ALA A 145 -2.01 4.33 18.52
N GLU A 146 -1.44 4.42 17.32
CA GLU A 146 -1.46 5.62 16.47
C GLU A 146 -2.70 5.65 15.56
N GLN A 147 -3.17 4.50 15.09
CA GLN A 147 -4.19 4.38 14.03
C GLN A 147 -5.45 3.64 14.44
N GLN A 148 -5.51 3.08 15.66
CA GLN A 148 -6.61 2.21 16.09
C GLN A 148 -6.81 0.99 15.16
N VAL A 149 -5.76 0.60 14.42
CA VAL A 149 -5.79 -0.57 13.54
C VAL A 149 -5.12 -1.76 14.22
N ALA A 150 -5.90 -2.80 14.51
CA ALA A 150 -5.46 -4.00 15.21
C ALA A 150 -4.79 -5.06 14.30
N GLN A 151 -4.03 -4.62 13.29
CA GLN A 151 -3.43 -5.47 12.26
C GLN A 151 -2.04 -4.95 11.85
N VAL A 152 -1.23 -5.83 11.24
CA VAL A 152 -0.05 -5.42 10.47
C VAL A 152 -0.53 -5.00 9.07
N THR A 153 -0.41 -3.72 8.75
CA THR A 153 -0.97 -3.14 7.51
C THR A 153 0.12 -2.84 6.47
N CYS A 154 -0.31 -2.33 5.30
CA CYS A 154 0.59 -1.83 4.26
C CYS A 154 1.65 -0.88 4.83
N GLU A 155 1.22 0.03 5.70
CA GLU A 155 2.01 1.13 6.22
C GLU A 155 2.99 0.67 7.31
N THR A 156 2.81 -0.52 7.89
CA THR A 156 3.82 -1.16 8.75
C THR A 156 5.10 -1.44 7.96
N CYS A 157 4.99 -1.79 6.68
CA CYS A 157 6.14 -2.10 5.82
C CYS A 157 6.57 -0.92 4.96
N HIS A 158 5.61 -0.13 4.47
CA HIS A 158 5.81 0.92 3.47
C HIS A 158 5.86 2.34 4.03
N GLY A 159 5.74 2.51 5.35
CA GLY A 159 5.63 3.82 6.00
C GLY A 159 4.24 4.44 5.86
N GLY A 160 3.99 5.55 6.54
CA GLY A 160 2.71 6.25 6.52
C GLY A 160 2.34 6.76 5.13
N GLY A 161 1.12 6.47 4.67
CA GLY A 161 0.69 6.70 3.30
C GLY A 161 0.21 8.11 2.96
N GLN A 162 0.16 9.05 3.91
CA GLN A 162 -0.45 10.35 3.66
C GLN A 162 0.21 11.12 2.51
N TYR A 163 1.54 11.01 2.37
CA TYR A 163 2.30 11.82 1.40
C TYR A 163 2.52 11.13 0.06
N TYR A 164 2.51 9.80 0.00
CA TYR A 164 2.69 9.05 -1.25
C TYR A 164 1.39 8.50 -1.85
N SER A 165 0.26 8.57 -1.13
CA SER A 165 -1.06 8.19 -1.67
C SER A 165 -1.64 9.14 -2.75
N PRO A 166 -1.31 10.45 -2.81
CA PRO A 166 -1.79 11.29 -3.89
C PRO A 166 -1.33 10.79 -5.27
N SER A 167 -2.26 10.70 -6.21
CA SER A 167 -2.00 10.09 -7.52
C SER A 167 -0.85 10.71 -8.32
N TYR A 168 -0.56 12.00 -8.13
CA TYR A 168 0.55 12.68 -8.79
C TYR A 168 1.91 12.28 -8.19
N VAL A 169 1.97 11.97 -6.89
CA VAL A 169 3.17 11.46 -6.22
C VAL A 169 3.41 10.01 -6.59
N MET A 170 2.37 9.17 -6.50
CA MET A 170 2.46 7.72 -6.74
C MET A 170 2.97 7.34 -8.14
N LYS A 171 2.76 8.23 -9.13
CA LYS A 171 3.24 8.04 -10.51
C LYS A 171 4.74 8.29 -10.67
N ASP A 172 5.36 8.97 -9.70
CA ASP A 172 6.79 9.23 -9.66
C ASP A 172 7.40 8.43 -8.50
N ALA A 173 8.15 7.39 -8.87
CA ALA A 173 8.74 6.47 -7.91
C ALA A 173 9.88 7.10 -7.08
N GLU A 174 10.54 8.14 -7.60
CA GLU A 174 11.56 8.87 -6.85
C GLU A 174 10.88 9.79 -5.84
N LEU A 175 9.90 10.57 -6.29
CA LEU A 175 9.13 11.45 -5.41
C LEU A 175 8.43 10.67 -4.29
N SER A 176 7.81 9.54 -4.60
CA SER A 176 7.15 8.68 -3.61
C SER A 176 8.10 8.27 -2.48
N ARG A 177 9.34 7.86 -2.83
CA ARG A 177 10.36 7.49 -1.85
C ARG A 177 10.85 8.69 -1.04
N LEU A 178 11.05 9.82 -1.71
CA LEU A 178 11.48 11.07 -1.06
C LEU A 178 10.50 11.55 -0.01
N VAL A 179 9.19 11.33 -0.22
CA VAL A 179 8.14 11.76 0.71
C VAL A 179 7.70 10.69 1.71
N GLY A 180 8.39 9.56 1.78
CA GLY A 180 8.22 8.58 2.87
C GLY A 180 7.81 7.17 2.47
N LEU A 181 7.66 6.84 1.17
CA LEU A 181 7.45 5.45 0.77
C LEU A 181 8.72 4.63 1.05
N VAL A 182 8.58 3.60 1.87
CA VAL A 182 9.67 2.68 2.20
C VAL A 182 9.59 1.43 1.33
N ASP A 183 10.69 1.06 0.69
CA ASP A 183 10.89 -0.26 0.12
C ASP A 183 11.44 -1.18 1.24
N PRO A 184 10.65 -2.14 1.77
CA PRO A 184 11.07 -2.93 2.93
C PRO A 184 12.27 -3.81 2.61
N SER A 185 13.24 -3.82 3.52
CA SER A 185 14.43 -4.68 3.45
C SER A 185 14.29 -5.87 4.41
N GLU A 186 15.23 -6.82 4.35
CA GLU A 186 15.29 -7.90 5.34
C GLU A 186 15.32 -7.37 6.79
N LYS A 187 16.01 -6.25 7.02
CA LYS A 187 16.05 -5.58 8.32
C LYS A 187 14.66 -5.16 8.78
N SER A 188 13.82 -4.68 7.87
CA SER A 188 12.43 -4.28 8.17
C SER A 188 11.59 -5.48 8.61
N CYS A 189 11.81 -6.66 8.04
CA CYS A 189 11.12 -7.88 8.47
C CYS A 189 11.59 -8.36 9.85
N ARG A 190 12.90 -8.21 10.11
CA ARG A 190 13.53 -8.66 11.35
C ARG A 190 13.23 -7.78 12.57
N THR A 191 12.49 -6.68 12.42
CA THR A 191 11.98 -5.92 13.57
C THR A 191 10.99 -6.76 14.41
N CYS A 192 10.24 -7.64 13.75
CA CYS A 192 9.28 -8.56 14.38
C CYS A 192 9.72 -10.02 14.27
N HIS A 193 10.48 -10.37 13.22
CA HIS A 193 11.01 -11.71 12.99
C HIS A 193 12.48 -11.83 13.42
N ASP A 194 12.72 -11.65 14.71
CA ASP A 194 14.01 -11.82 15.35
C ASP A 194 14.06 -13.10 16.21
N ALA A 195 15.14 -13.26 16.99
CA ALA A 195 15.30 -14.37 17.93
C ALA A 195 14.38 -14.27 19.17
N SER A 196 13.80 -13.09 19.41
CA SER A 196 12.87 -12.83 20.53
C SER A 196 11.45 -13.29 20.20
N SER A 197 11.14 -13.48 18.92
CA SER A 197 9.85 -13.98 18.45
C SER A 197 9.68 -15.48 18.75
N PRO A 198 8.61 -15.89 19.46
CA PRO A 198 8.37 -17.29 19.81
C PRO A 198 7.93 -18.08 18.57
N SER A 199 8.88 -18.66 17.84
CA SER A 199 8.62 -19.51 16.66
C SER A 199 9.37 -20.83 16.76
N LEU A 200 8.70 -21.92 16.37
CA LEU A 200 9.28 -23.27 16.29
C LEU A 200 10.29 -23.41 15.15
N LYS A 201 10.21 -22.55 14.13
CA LYS A 201 11.12 -22.55 12.97
C LYS A 201 11.83 -21.20 12.88
N PRO A 202 13.15 -21.20 12.59
CA PRO A 202 13.87 -19.97 12.30
C PRO A 202 13.25 -19.22 11.12
N PHE A 203 13.24 -17.89 11.21
CA PHE A 203 12.77 -17.05 10.11
C PHE A 203 13.73 -17.12 8.92
N ASN A 204 13.19 -17.53 7.76
CA ASN A 204 13.87 -17.44 6.47
C ASN A 204 13.26 -16.31 5.65
N PHE A 205 14.03 -15.24 5.42
CA PHE A 205 13.56 -14.05 4.72
C PHE A 205 13.12 -14.35 3.28
N VAL A 206 13.92 -15.09 2.51
CA VAL A 206 13.68 -15.37 1.10
C VAL A 206 12.42 -16.21 0.90
N GLU A 207 12.19 -17.19 1.77
CA GLU A 207 10.98 -18.02 1.74
C GLU A 207 9.74 -17.24 2.20
N SER A 208 9.86 -16.47 3.29
CA SER A 208 8.74 -15.72 3.86
C SER A 208 8.28 -14.59 2.94
N LEU A 209 9.20 -13.97 2.19
CA LEU A 209 8.87 -12.92 1.24
C LEU A 209 7.92 -13.41 0.14
N LYS A 210 8.03 -14.68 -0.27
CA LYS A 210 7.12 -15.29 -1.26
C LYS A 210 5.68 -15.38 -0.72
N ALA A 211 5.50 -15.53 0.58
CA ALA A 211 4.19 -15.65 1.21
C ALA A 211 3.46 -14.29 1.37
N ILE A 212 4.17 -13.18 1.20
CA ILE A 212 3.63 -11.82 1.27
C ILE A 212 3.77 -11.08 -0.07
N ASP A 213 4.22 -11.74 -1.13
CA ASP A 213 4.33 -11.11 -2.44
C ASP A 213 2.95 -10.66 -2.93
N HIS A 214 2.79 -9.35 -3.06
CA HIS A 214 1.55 -8.68 -3.41
C HIS A 214 1.76 -7.73 -4.60
N TRP A 215 2.92 -7.82 -5.29
CA TRP A 215 3.29 -6.85 -6.33
C TRP A 215 4.00 -7.47 -7.54
N SER A 216 4.66 -8.63 -7.41
CA SER A 216 5.46 -9.16 -8.53
C SER A 216 4.60 -9.59 -9.72
N ALA A 217 3.48 -10.26 -9.46
CA ALA A 217 2.53 -10.63 -10.51
C ALA A 217 1.97 -9.40 -11.24
N GLU A 218 1.57 -8.36 -10.50
CA GLU A 218 1.03 -7.13 -11.08
C GLU A 218 2.09 -6.38 -11.90
N ARG A 219 3.32 -6.25 -11.39
CA ARG A 219 4.42 -5.64 -12.14
C ARG A 219 4.74 -6.38 -13.43
N ALA A 220 4.71 -7.71 -13.42
CA ALA A 220 4.95 -8.50 -14.61
C ALA A 220 3.89 -8.21 -15.68
N ARG A 221 2.60 -8.16 -15.29
CA ARG A 221 1.50 -7.80 -16.20
C ARG A 221 1.65 -6.39 -16.78
N ARG A 222 1.93 -5.39 -15.95
CA ARG A 222 2.11 -4.00 -16.40
C ARG A 222 3.32 -3.84 -17.31
N SER A 223 4.40 -4.55 -17.02
CA SER A 223 5.62 -4.51 -17.84
C SER A 223 5.39 -5.15 -19.20
N GLY A 224 4.67 -6.27 -19.26
CA GLY A 224 4.23 -6.89 -20.51
C GLY A 224 3.33 -5.96 -21.33
N ALA A 225 2.29 -5.41 -20.71
CA ALA A 225 1.37 -4.47 -21.36
C ALA A 225 2.08 -3.20 -21.87
N ARG A 226 3.09 -2.69 -21.14
CA ARG A 226 3.89 -1.54 -21.59
C ARG A 226 4.79 -1.88 -22.78
N ALA A 227 5.35 -3.10 -22.82
CA ALA A 227 6.15 -3.57 -23.95
C ALA A 227 5.29 -3.73 -25.22
N GLU A 228 4.06 -4.22 -25.07
CA GLU A 228 3.09 -4.36 -26.18
C GLU A 228 2.54 -3.01 -26.65
N ALA A 229 2.36 -2.05 -25.75
CA ALA A 229 1.83 -0.72 -26.06
C ALA A 229 2.88 0.28 -26.61
N SER A 230 4.11 -0.14 -26.89
CA SER A 230 5.16 0.71 -27.46
C SER A 230 5.52 0.28 -28.89
N PRO A 231 4.84 0.79 -29.94
CA PRO A 231 5.10 0.37 -31.33
C PRO A 231 6.29 1.06 -32.00
N HIS A 232 7.01 1.97 -31.33
CA HIS A 232 8.06 2.76 -31.98
C HIS A 232 9.37 2.72 -31.21
N GLY A 233 10.22 1.78 -31.63
CA GLY A 233 11.66 1.97 -31.61
C GLY A 233 11.98 3.30 -32.31
N GLN A 234 12.65 4.17 -31.56
CA GLN A 234 13.29 5.33 -32.14
C GLN A 234 14.54 4.85 -32.86
N ASP A 235 14.40 4.63 -34.16
CA ASP A 235 15.51 4.44 -35.08
C ASP A 235 16.19 5.83 -35.24
N LYS A 236 17.04 6.20 -34.28
CA LYS A 236 17.91 7.37 -34.44
C LYS A 236 19.09 6.99 -35.32
N LYS A 237 19.01 7.37 -36.59
CA LYS A 237 20.11 7.44 -37.55
C LYS A 237 20.98 8.66 -37.28
#